data_AF-A0AA45WWT3-F1
#
_entry.id   AF-A0AA45WWT3-F1
#
_cell.length_a   1.000
_cell.length_b   1.000
_cell.length_c   1.000
_cell.angle_alpha   90.00
_cell.angle_beta   90.00
_cell.angle_gamma   90.00
#
_symmetry.space_group_name_H-M   'P 1'
#
loop_
_entity.id
_entity.type
_entity.pdbx_description
1 polymer ?
#
loop_
_entity_poly.entity_id
_entity_poly.type
_entity_poly.pdbx_seq_one_letter_code
_entity_poly.pdbx_strand_id
1 'polypeptide(L)'
;MLAINVMTFRTEGSVEVKPYAKDKEQVIKGMKKNQDTHQMLGDQPILLRLELLNEWCSEEDIEVLMKYAQTTERGTIVRDIIIPSDMHLHHLHYVIQRLFGWQNSHLRSFELDEKDNLRLTGNRVREWSELAGILYRGVPIDEHDKFWDDEDYTGGNFKIWLKKKYTGPYEYGGYTEDYDVAREGIEILMKNCPMVEVRESFYDFYERTKNLPQSKKGSVKTLRKAPIMDLTLKELTDSISFDSDLFELMEKLEVRQILGTSGSSLAAYKDLVNGEVNIHSGVLPNPVTNKLVYKYDFGDNWVVEITRLSDMNTFVRQGVVDQEWMDEAVGIVEEKYKPVCVHKMGGYVMDDVGGMRGYTDFLRGVYLHGDKEEKEALREWAGSMGWSSKKVALKNML
;
A
#
# COMPACT_ATOMS: atom_id res chain seq x y z
N MET A 1 2.10 -25.59 21.11
CA MET A 1 3.53 -25.49 20.76
C MET A 1 3.78 -26.37 19.54
N LEU A 2 3.41 -25.90 18.36
CA LEU A 2 3.97 -26.43 17.11
C LEU A 2 5.22 -25.62 16.85
N ALA A 3 6.35 -26.32 16.70
CA ALA A 3 7.59 -25.71 16.26
C ALA A 3 7.34 -25.07 14.89
N ILE A 4 7.46 -23.75 14.84
CA ILE A 4 7.52 -22.98 13.62
C ILE A 4 8.85 -23.38 12.96
N ASN A 5 8.80 -24.24 11.96
CA ASN A 5 9.91 -24.34 11.01
C ASN A 5 9.87 -23.07 10.17
N VAL A 6 10.46 -22.02 10.72
CA VAL A 6 10.85 -20.83 9.99
C VAL A 6 11.83 -21.33 8.94
N MET A 7 11.45 -21.29 7.65
CA MET A 7 12.48 -21.21 6.61
C MET A 7 13.09 -19.82 6.73
N THR A 8 13.96 -19.67 7.72
CA THR A 8 15.01 -18.67 7.60
C THR A 8 15.85 -19.17 6.44
N PHE A 9 16.08 -18.35 5.43
CA PHE A 9 17.24 -18.55 4.56
C PHE A 9 18.51 -18.31 5.40
N ARG A 10 18.77 -19.18 6.38
CA ARG A 10 20.09 -19.35 6.98
C ARG A 10 20.86 -20.21 5.99
N THR A 11 21.59 -19.53 5.12
CA THR A 11 22.65 -20.13 4.33
C THR A 11 23.70 -20.71 5.28
N GLU A 12 23.69 -22.03 5.50
CA GLU A 12 24.92 -22.73 5.92
C GLU A 12 25.89 -22.68 4.74
N GLY A 13 26.68 -21.61 4.73
CA GLY A 13 27.50 -21.20 3.62
C GLY A 13 27.41 -19.70 3.51
N SER A 14 28.21 -18.99 4.30
CA SER A 14 28.48 -17.56 4.11
C SER A 14 29.04 -17.35 2.71
N VAL A 15 28.15 -17.18 1.73
CA VAL A 15 28.49 -16.51 0.49
C VAL A 15 28.56 -15.05 0.89
N GLU A 16 29.79 -14.58 1.05
CA GLU A 16 30.11 -13.16 1.04
C GLU A 16 29.55 -12.61 -0.29
N VAL A 17 28.32 -12.10 -0.28
CA VAL A 17 27.79 -11.32 -1.38
C VAL A 17 28.61 -10.05 -1.36
N LYS A 18 29.63 -10.00 -2.23
CA LYS A 18 30.39 -8.77 -2.45
C LYS A 18 29.36 -7.68 -2.76
N PRO A 19 29.47 -6.49 -2.13
CA PRO A 19 28.56 -5.41 -2.41
C PRO A 19 28.54 -5.19 -3.92
N TYR A 20 27.33 -5.07 -4.49
CA TYR A 20 27.12 -4.76 -5.89
C TYR A 20 27.63 -3.33 -6.14
N ALA A 21 28.96 -3.20 -6.21
CA ALA A 21 29.67 -1.99 -6.56
C ALA A 21 29.75 -1.91 -8.08
N LYS A 22 28.60 -1.85 -8.75
CA LYS A 22 28.55 -1.16 -10.04
C LYS A 22 28.42 0.31 -9.72
N ASP A 23 29.51 1.04 -9.97
CA ASP A 23 29.68 2.48 -9.89
C ASP A 23 28.38 3.27 -9.67
N LYS A 24 28.09 3.63 -8.41
CA LYS A 24 27.03 4.59 -8.05
C LYS A 24 27.08 5.84 -8.95
N GLU A 25 28.28 6.28 -9.37
CA GLU A 25 28.46 7.40 -10.29
C GLU A 25 27.99 7.18 -11.73
N GLN A 26 28.00 5.94 -12.25
CA GLN A 26 27.52 5.66 -13.61
C GLN A 26 25.99 5.54 -13.65
N VAL A 27 25.38 4.97 -12.60
CA VAL A 27 23.92 4.92 -12.43
C VAL A 27 23.34 6.34 -12.26
N ILE A 28 23.97 7.18 -11.44
CA ILE A 28 23.60 8.59 -11.26
C ILE A 28 23.76 9.40 -12.57
N LYS A 29 24.76 9.08 -13.40
CA LYS A 29 24.92 9.71 -14.73
C LYS A 29 23.87 9.24 -15.75
N GLY A 30 23.32 8.04 -15.60
CA GLY A 30 22.19 7.54 -16.39
C GLY A 30 20.87 8.23 -16.04
N MET A 31 20.62 8.47 -14.75
CA MET A 31 19.41 9.15 -14.26
C MET A 31 19.27 10.60 -14.76
N LYS A 32 20.39 11.30 -15.02
CA LYS A 32 20.36 12.66 -15.60
C LYS A 32 19.82 12.74 -17.04
N LYS A 33 19.58 11.61 -17.70
CA LYS A 33 19.00 11.58 -19.07
C LYS A 33 17.48 11.36 -19.11
N ASN A 34 16.83 11.09 -17.97
CA ASN A 34 15.37 10.84 -17.91
C ASN A 34 14.51 12.10 -17.70
N GLN A 35 15.10 13.30 -17.76
CA GLN A 35 14.31 14.55 -17.71
C GLN A 35 13.48 14.78 -18.98
N ASP A 36 13.81 14.10 -20.10
CA ASP A 36 13.11 14.29 -21.38
C ASP A 36 11.81 13.46 -21.51
N THR A 37 11.58 12.46 -20.65
CA THR A 37 10.37 11.61 -20.70
C THR A 37 9.14 12.19 -19.99
N HIS A 38 9.30 13.17 -19.10
CA HIS A 38 8.17 13.88 -18.45
C HIS A 38 7.28 14.64 -19.45
N GLN A 39 7.79 14.94 -20.64
CA GLN A 39 7.12 15.82 -21.59
C GLN A 39 5.90 15.21 -22.32
N MET A 40 5.63 13.90 -22.15
CA MET A 40 4.61 13.18 -22.94
C MET A 40 3.27 12.95 -22.22
N LEU A 41 3.21 13.12 -20.90
CA LEU A 41 1.98 12.96 -20.09
C LEU A 41 1.80 14.19 -19.21
N GLY A 42 1.33 15.30 -19.80
CA GLY A 42 1.43 16.66 -19.24
C GLY A 42 1.30 16.80 -17.72
N ASP A 43 2.19 17.58 -17.12
CA ASP A 43 2.51 17.76 -15.69
C ASP A 43 1.38 18.23 -14.76
N GLN A 44 0.13 18.14 -15.21
CA GLN A 44 -1.03 18.62 -14.48
C GLN A 44 -1.31 17.76 -13.25
N PRO A 45 -1.53 18.38 -12.07
CA PRO A 45 -1.90 17.68 -10.85
C PRO A 45 -3.11 16.77 -11.03
N ILE A 46 -3.17 15.70 -10.24
CA ILE A 46 -4.27 14.73 -10.28
C ILE A 46 -5.06 14.74 -8.98
N LEU A 47 -6.38 14.52 -9.10
CA LEU A 47 -7.30 14.44 -7.97
C LEU A 47 -7.54 12.99 -7.57
N LEU A 48 -7.25 12.66 -6.32
CA LEU A 48 -7.48 11.35 -5.73
C LEU A 48 -8.56 11.44 -4.65
N ARG A 49 -9.39 10.41 -4.59
CA ARG A 49 -10.25 10.09 -3.46
C ARG A 49 -9.67 8.92 -2.70
N LEU A 50 -9.49 9.10 -1.41
CA LEU A 50 -9.05 8.09 -0.45
C LEU A 50 -10.21 7.81 0.50
N GLU A 51 -10.68 6.57 0.52
CA GLU A 51 -11.77 6.12 1.38
C GLU A 51 -11.27 5.01 2.31
N LEU A 52 -11.13 5.34 3.60
CA LEU A 52 -10.81 4.37 4.64
C LEU A 52 -12.08 3.58 4.97
N LEU A 53 -12.02 2.28 4.69
CA LEU A 53 -13.12 1.35 4.86
C LEU A 53 -13.34 1.01 6.33
N ASN A 54 -14.58 0.67 6.66
CA ASN A 54 -15.04 0.25 7.98
C ASN A 54 -15.39 -1.24 8.01
N GLU A 55 -14.46 -2.07 7.53
CA GLU A 55 -14.65 -3.52 7.55
C GLU A 55 -14.97 -4.00 8.98
N TRP A 56 -15.86 -5.00 9.08
CA TRP A 56 -16.25 -5.64 10.34
C TRP A 56 -17.05 -4.75 11.32
N CYS A 57 -17.43 -3.53 10.93
CA CYS A 57 -18.34 -2.69 11.69
C CYS A 57 -19.81 -3.11 11.47
N SER A 58 -20.57 -3.19 12.57
CA SER A 58 -22.03 -3.33 12.58
C SER A 58 -22.75 -2.01 12.27
N GLU A 59 -24.07 -2.06 12.08
CA GLU A 59 -24.89 -0.84 11.91
C GLU A 59 -24.79 0.07 13.14
N GLU A 60 -24.75 -0.50 14.35
CA GLU A 60 -24.54 0.25 15.60
C GLU A 60 -23.15 0.90 15.65
N ASP A 61 -22.13 0.27 15.08
CA ASP A 61 -20.80 0.86 14.95
C ASP A 61 -20.82 2.06 14.00
N ILE A 62 -21.52 1.93 12.86
CA ILE A 62 -21.68 3.01 11.88
C ILE A 62 -22.34 4.24 12.51
N GLU A 63 -23.38 4.05 13.33
CA GLU A 63 -24.03 5.17 14.04
C GLU A 63 -23.06 5.92 14.98
N VAL A 64 -22.22 5.18 15.71
CA VAL A 64 -21.19 5.76 16.58
C VAL A 64 -20.15 6.53 15.76
N LEU A 65 -19.67 5.95 14.66
CA LEU A 65 -18.71 6.57 13.75
C LEU A 65 -19.28 7.86 13.13
N MET A 66 -20.52 7.83 12.64
CA MET A 66 -21.19 9.00 12.07
C MET A 66 -21.29 10.12 13.11
N LYS A 67 -21.72 9.78 14.33
CA LYS A 67 -21.96 10.76 15.39
C LYS A 67 -20.67 11.36 15.95
N TYR A 68 -19.67 10.54 16.22
CA TYR A 68 -18.48 10.96 16.98
C TYR A 68 -17.24 11.16 16.12
N ALA A 69 -17.12 10.44 15.00
CA ALA A 69 -16.05 10.63 14.03
C ALA A 69 -16.48 11.47 12.81
N GLN A 70 -17.77 11.78 12.60
CA GLN A 70 -18.27 12.55 11.44
C GLN A 70 -17.98 11.87 10.10
N THR A 71 -18.09 10.53 10.07
CA THR A 71 -17.91 9.70 8.87
C THR A 71 -19.02 9.91 7.84
N THR A 72 -18.89 9.27 6.68
CA THR A 72 -19.98 9.15 5.70
C THR A 72 -21.15 8.34 6.27
N GLU A 73 -22.28 8.33 5.56
CA GLU A 73 -23.43 7.48 5.89
C GLU A 73 -23.10 5.97 5.88
N ARG A 74 -22.02 5.58 5.19
CA ARG A 74 -21.53 4.19 5.19
C ARG A 74 -20.61 3.89 6.36
N GLY A 75 -20.25 4.88 7.19
CA GLY A 75 -19.29 4.73 8.27
C GLY A 75 -17.83 4.89 7.85
N THR A 76 -17.55 5.30 6.61
CA THR A 76 -16.19 5.45 6.07
C THR A 76 -15.61 6.84 6.30
N ILE A 77 -14.28 6.96 6.30
CA ILE A 77 -13.57 8.24 6.40
C ILE A 77 -13.00 8.59 5.02
N VAL A 78 -13.28 9.79 4.52
CA VAL A 78 -12.92 10.20 3.16
C VAL A 78 -11.96 11.38 3.19
N ARG A 79 -10.96 11.34 2.30
CA ARG A 79 -10.07 12.45 1.98
C ARG A 79 -9.99 12.57 0.48
N ASP A 80 -10.23 13.77 -0.04
CA ASP A 80 -9.99 14.08 -1.44
C ASP A 80 -8.78 15.02 -1.52
N ILE A 81 -7.78 14.62 -2.28
CA ILE A 81 -6.49 15.31 -2.35
C ILE A 81 -6.05 15.55 -3.79
N ILE A 82 -5.34 16.66 -3.98
CA ILE A 82 -4.60 16.94 -5.20
C ILE A 82 -3.14 16.61 -4.93
N ILE A 83 -2.51 15.88 -5.85
CA ILE A 83 -1.08 15.52 -5.79
C ILE A 83 -0.38 15.89 -7.11
N PRO A 84 0.94 16.16 -7.10
CA PRO A 84 1.69 16.26 -8.34
C PRO A 84 1.65 14.92 -9.09
N SER A 85 1.68 15.00 -10.40
CA SER A 85 1.29 13.85 -11.24
C SER A 85 2.33 12.73 -11.33
N ASP A 86 3.57 13.03 -10.97
CA ASP A 86 4.72 12.14 -10.89
C ASP A 86 4.95 11.57 -9.48
N MET A 87 4.07 11.85 -8.52
CA MET A 87 4.21 11.30 -7.17
C MET A 87 4.20 9.77 -7.20
N HIS A 88 5.24 9.15 -6.64
CA HIS A 88 5.32 7.71 -6.46
C HIS A 88 4.41 7.21 -5.32
N LEU A 89 4.01 5.95 -5.39
CA LEU A 89 3.28 5.25 -4.32
C LEU A 89 3.97 5.36 -2.96
N HIS A 90 5.30 5.30 -2.95
CA HIS A 90 6.12 5.51 -1.76
C HIS A 90 5.80 6.82 -1.02
N HIS A 91 5.69 7.93 -1.76
CA HIS A 91 5.42 9.24 -1.18
C HIS A 91 3.94 9.37 -0.80
N LEU A 92 3.05 8.75 -1.59
CA LEU A 92 1.62 8.69 -1.30
C LEU A 92 1.35 7.98 0.04
N HIS A 93 2.12 6.96 0.41
CA HIS A 93 2.03 6.36 1.74
C HIS A 93 2.14 7.42 2.85
N TYR A 94 3.19 8.26 2.84
CA TYR A 94 3.35 9.28 3.88
C TYR A 94 2.25 10.35 3.87
N VAL A 95 1.67 10.61 2.70
CA VAL A 95 0.46 11.44 2.58
C VAL A 95 -0.71 10.78 3.32
N ILE A 96 -0.95 9.49 3.07
CA ILE A 96 -2.00 8.70 3.74
C ILE A 96 -1.80 8.73 5.26
N GLN A 97 -0.59 8.44 5.74
CA GLN A 97 -0.24 8.48 7.17
C GLN A 97 -0.65 9.82 7.79
N ARG A 98 -0.26 10.93 7.15
CA ARG A 98 -0.56 12.28 7.63
C ARG A 98 -2.06 12.61 7.62
N LEU A 99 -2.80 12.12 6.63
CA LEU A 99 -4.23 12.40 6.42
C LEU A 99 -5.17 11.64 7.37
N PHE A 100 -4.76 10.45 7.81
CA PHE A 100 -5.52 9.62 8.74
C PHE A 100 -5.05 9.76 10.19
N GLY A 101 -3.86 10.33 10.42
CA GLY A 101 -3.34 10.61 11.77
C GLY A 101 -2.41 9.52 12.31
N TRP A 102 -2.01 8.61 11.45
CA TRP A 102 -1.13 7.48 11.73
C TRP A 102 0.32 7.92 11.94
N GLN A 103 1.09 7.07 12.61
CA GLN A 103 2.45 7.36 13.07
C GLN A 103 3.55 6.65 12.28
N ASN A 104 3.20 5.98 11.17
CA ASN A 104 4.15 5.21 10.35
C ASN A 104 4.91 4.15 11.15
N SER A 105 4.20 3.42 12.00
CA SER A 105 4.79 2.42 12.91
C SER A 105 4.68 0.99 12.39
N HIS A 106 3.94 0.77 11.29
CA HIS A 106 3.55 -0.55 10.82
C HIS A 106 3.87 -0.79 9.35
N LEU A 107 3.84 -2.06 8.96
CA LEU A 107 3.98 -2.50 7.57
C LEU A 107 2.79 -2.03 6.73
N ARG A 108 3.04 -1.92 5.42
CA ARG A 108 2.07 -1.47 4.41
C ARG A 108 2.22 -2.24 3.11
N SER A 109 1.18 -2.19 2.29
CA SER A 109 1.21 -2.61 0.90
C SER A 109 0.27 -1.76 0.04
N PHE A 110 0.64 -1.60 -1.22
CA PHE A 110 -0.28 -1.19 -2.29
C PHE A 110 -0.58 -2.41 -3.15
N GLU A 111 -1.84 -2.61 -3.49
CA GLU A 111 -2.32 -3.77 -4.23
C GLU A 111 -3.39 -3.36 -5.25
N LEU A 112 -3.50 -4.14 -6.32
CA LEU A 112 -4.69 -4.08 -7.19
C LEU A 112 -5.85 -4.83 -6.54
N ASP A 113 -7.08 -4.54 -6.98
CA ASP A 113 -8.21 -5.39 -6.61
C ASP A 113 -8.12 -6.80 -7.22
N GLU A 114 -8.87 -7.75 -6.66
CA GLU A 114 -8.84 -9.15 -7.09
C GLU A 114 -9.15 -9.30 -8.58
N LYS A 115 -10.06 -8.47 -9.11
CA LYS A 115 -10.47 -8.51 -10.51
C LYS A 115 -9.32 -8.12 -11.43
N ASP A 116 -8.60 -7.05 -11.12
CA ASP A 116 -7.47 -6.59 -11.93
C ASP A 116 -6.25 -7.50 -11.78
N ASN A 117 -5.99 -8.02 -10.58
CA ASN A 117 -4.99 -9.08 -10.37
C ASN A 117 -5.29 -10.32 -11.22
N LEU A 118 -6.55 -10.80 -11.21
CA LEU A 118 -6.96 -11.93 -12.03
C LEU A 118 -6.86 -11.62 -13.54
N ARG A 119 -7.22 -10.40 -13.96
CA ARG A 119 -7.13 -9.98 -15.36
C ARG A 119 -5.70 -9.96 -15.88
N LEU A 120 -4.74 -9.53 -15.07
CA LEU A 120 -3.34 -9.40 -15.47
C LEU A 120 -2.57 -10.72 -15.33
N THR A 121 -2.82 -11.48 -14.26
CA THR A 121 -2.04 -12.70 -13.95
C THR A 121 -2.75 -13.99 -14.36
N GLY A 122 -4.08 -13.95 -14.57
CA GLY A 122 -4.87 -15.16 -14.74
C GLY A 122 -4.78 -16.14 -13.56
N ASN A 123 -4.38 -15.66 -12.37
CA ASN A 123 -4.06 -16.45 -11.18
C ASN A 123 -2.97 -17.52 -11.43
N ARG A 124 -1.98 -17.22 -12.28
CA ARG A 124 -0.90 -18.14 -12.63
C ARG A 124 0.45 -17.58 -12.23
N VAL A 125 1.32 -18.44 -11.69
CA VAL A 125 2.67 -18.07 -11.27
C VAL A 125 3.50 -17.57 -12.45
N ARG A 126 3.33 -18.17 -13.64
CA ARG A 126 4.04 -17.77 -14.85
C ARG A 126 3.82 -16.29 -15.19
N GLU A 127 2.58 -15.87 -15.38
CA GLU A 127 2.23 -14.50 -15.74
C GLU A 127 2.59 -13.50 -14.65
N TRP A 128 2.34 -13.84 -13.38
CA TRP A 128 2.79 -13.01 -12.26
C TRP A 128 4.30 -12.81 -12.25
N SER A 129 5.06 -13.89 -12.47
CA SER A 129 6.52 -13.83 -12.46
C SER A 129 7.05 -12.92 -13.56
N GLU A 130 6.39 -12.82 -14.71
CA GLU A 130 6.75 -11.90 -15.80
C GLU A 130 6.46 -10.42 -15.46
N LEU A 131 5.52 -10.16 -14.55
CA LEU A 131 5.18 -8.82 -14.08
C LEU A 131 5.99 -8.38 -12.84
N ALA A 132 6.77 -9.28 -12.24
CA ALA A 132 7.70 -8.93 -11.17
C ALA A 132 8.82 -8.01 -11.70
N GLY A 133 9.05 -6.89 -11.03
CA GLY A 133 9.96 -5.82 -11.46
C GLY A 133 9.34 -4.83 -12.47
N ILE A 134 8.11 -5.08 -12.94
CA ILE A 134 7.36 -4.18 -13.83
C ILE A 134 6.18 -3.55 -13.08
N LEU A 135 5.43 -4.37 -12.35
CA LEU A 135 4.25 -3.96 -11.58
C LEU A 135 4.37 -4.41 -10.12
N TYR A 136 4.66 -5.70 -9.92
CA TYR A 136 4.80 -6.29 -8.60
C TYR A 136 6.25 -6.25 -8.14
N ARG A 137 6.46 -6.13 -6.82
CA ARG A 137 7.79 -6.18 -6.22
C ARG A 137 8.49 -7.53 -6.46
N GLY A 138 7.72 -8.62 -6.54
CA GLY A 138 8.26 -9.97 -6.74
C GLY A 138 8.67 -10.61 -5.41
N VAL A 139 9.80 -11.32 -5.42
CA VAL A 139 10.37 -11.90 -4.19
C VAL A 139 11.59 -11.06 -3.79
N PRO A 140 11.51 -10.27 -2.70
CA PRO A 140 12.60 -9.40 -2.30
C PRO A 140 13.82 -10.23 -1.90
N ILE A 141 14.99 -9.85 -2.42
CA ILE A 141 16.28 -10.47 -2.06
C ILE A 141 16.86 -9.81 -0.79
N ASP A 142 16.49 -8.56 -0.53
CA ASP A 142 16.88 -7.77 0.65
C ASP A 142 15.64 -7.12 1.26
N GLU A 143 15.21 -7.61 2.41
CA GLU A 143 14.02 -7.10 3.10
C GLU A 143 14.25 -5.73 3.73
N HIS A 144 15.50 -5.36 4.03
CA HIS A 144 15.83 -4.06 4.60
C HIS A 144 15.66 -2.92 3.60
N ASP A 145 15.74 -3.22 2.30
CA ASP A 145 15.54 -2.24 1.23
C ASP A 145 14.06 -1.89 1.03
N LYS A 146 13.13 -2.76 1.45
CA LYS A 146 11.68 -2.56 1.23
C LYS A 146 11.18 -1.23 1.78
N PHE A 147 11.74 -0.82 2.92
CA PHE A 147 11.45 0.40 3.66
C PHE A 147 12.74 1.19 3.93
N TRP A 148 13.56 1.33 2.88
CA TRP A 148 14.93 1.84 2.91
C TRP A 148 15.14 3.16 3.68
N ASP A 149 14.11 3.99 3.82
CA ASP A 149 14.18 5.30 4.48
C ASP A 149 13.23 5.46 5.68
N ASP A 150 12.55 4.41 6.14
CA ASP A 150 11.67 4.50 7.31
C ASP A 150 12.46 4.67 8.63
N GLU A 151 13.71 4.20 8.66
CA GLU A 151 14.61 4.32 9.84
C GLU A 151 15.36 5.67 9.92
N ASP A 152 15.17 6.58 8.96
CA ASP A 152 15.89 7.87 8.95
C ASP A 152 15.35 8.89 9.98
N TYR A 153 14.28 8.55 10.69
CA TYR A 153 13.75 9.36 11.79
C TYR A 153 14.62 9.25 13.05
N THR A 154 15.59 10.16 13.18
CA THR A 154 16.48 10.22 14.35
C THR A 154 15.94 11.08 15.51
N GLY A 155 14.65 11.40 15.51
CA GLY A 155 13.98 12.25 16.52
C GLY A 155 13.65 13.68 16.06
N GLY A 156 12.94 14.42 16.91
CA GLY A 156 12.46 15.77 16.63
C GLY A 156 10.93 15.85 16.49
N ASN A 157 10.44 16.74 15.63
CA ASN A 157 9.01 16.85 15.38
C ASN A 157 8.59 15.89 14.25
N PHE A 158 7.94 14.80 14.61
CA PHE A 158 7.45 13.77 13.68
C PHE A 158 6.65 14.36 12.50
N LYS A 159 5.78 15.35 12.74
CA LYS A 159 4.97 15.96 11.66
C LYS A 159 5.82 16.73 10.65
N ILE A 160 6.92 17.33 11.09
CA ILE A 160 7.86 18.02 10.20
C ILE A 160 8.65 17.00 9.39
N TRP A 161 9.10 15.91 10.02
CA TRP A 161 9.77 14.81 9.33
C TRP A 161 8.85 14.19 8.26
N LEU A 162 7.63 13.80 8.65
CA LEU A 162 6.64 13.21 7.75
C LEU A 162 6.33 14.16 6.57
N LYS A 163 6.27 15.46 6.83
CA LYS A 163 6.08 16.47 5.78
C LYS A 163 7.18 16.50 4.74
N LYS A 164 8.44 16.24 5.11
CA LYS A 164 9.54 16.14 4.15
C LYS A 164 9.38 14.94 3.22
N LYS A 165 8.82 13.83 3.73
CA LYS A 165 8.64 12.59 2.97
C LYS A 165 7.58 12.68 1.85
N TYR A 166 6.67 13.64 1.90
CA TYR A 166 5.66 13.85 0.84
C TYR A 166 5.73 15.23 0.16
N THR A 167 6.74 16.04 0.49
CA THR A 167 7.05 17.28 -0.22
C THR A 167 8.22 16.98 -1.14
N GLY A 168 8.05 17.15 -2.45
CA GLY A 168 9.10 16.72 -3.36
C GLY A 168 10.31 17.67 -3.42
N PRO A 169 11.27 17.40 -4.32
CA PRO A 169 11.21 16.41 -5.41
C PRO A 169 11.05 14.97 -4.93
N TYR A 170 10.33 14.15 -5.71
CA TYR A 170 10.04 12.76 -5.36
C TYR A 170 11.12 11.83 -5.90
N GLU A 171 11.85 11.18 -5.00
CA GLU A 171 12.93 10.27 -5.35
C GLU A 171 12.71 8.93 -4.62
N TYR A 172 12.85 7.82 -5.34
CA TYR A 172 12.81 6.49 -4.76
C TYR A 172 14.23 5.93 -4.67
N GLY A 173 14.68 5.63 -3.45
CA GLY A 173 16.04 5.19 -3.17
C GLY A 173 16.23 3.66 -3.10
N GLY A 174 15.14 2.89 -3.03
CA GLY A 174 15.19 1.43 -2.97
C GLY A 174 15.70 0.81 -4.26
N TYR A 175 16.52 -0.23 -4.16
CA TYR A 175 17.15 -0.89 -5.31
C TYR A 175 16.53 -2.25 -5.66
N THR A 176 15.82 -2.89 -4.73
CA THR A 176 15.20 -4.21 -4.94
C THR A 176 14.04 -4.18 -5.92
N GLU A 177 13.44 -3.01 -6.13
CA GLU A 177 12.43 -2.80 -7.16
C GLU A 177 13.02 -2.55 -8.55
N ASP A 178 14.35 -2.44 -8.71
CA ASP A 178 14.97 -2.42 -10.03
C ASP A 178 14.63 -3.71 -10.78
N TYR A 179 14.36 -3.60 -12.08
CA TYR A 179 13.89 -4.74 -12.87
C TYR A 179 14.86 -5.91 -12.79
N ASP A 180 16.16 -5.68 -13.01
CA ASP A 180 17.15 -6.76 -13.06
C ASP A 180 17.28 -7.46 -11.70
N VAL A 181 17.17 -6.70 -10.60
CA VAL A 181 17.23 -7.23 -9.23
C VAL A 181 15.97 -8.03 -8.89
N ALA A 182 14.79 -7.53 -9.24
CA ALA A 182 13.54 -8.26 -9.05
C ALA A 182 13.51 -9.57 -9.88
N ARG A 183 14.05 -9.53 -11.10
CA ARG A 183 14.21 -10.72 -11.95
C ARG A 183 15.13 -11.76 -11.34
N GLU A 184 16.25 -11.35 -10.75
CA GLU A 184 17.16 -12.24 -10.02
C GLU A 184 16.43 -12.97 -8.88
N GLY A 185 15.55 -12.27 -8.15
CA GLY A 185 14.78 -12.87 -7.05
C GLY A 185 13.84 -13.97 -7.53
N ILE A 186 13.19 -13.74 -8.67
CA ILE A 186 12.37 -14.76 -9.35
C ILE A 186 13.24 -15.94 -9.80
N GLU A 187 14.39 -15.70 -10.41
CA GLU A 187 15.29 -16.78 -10.87
C GLU A 187 15.79 -17.65 -9.70
N ILE A 188 16.13 -17.03 -8.57
CA ILE A 188 16.51 -17.73 -7.33
C ILE A 188 15.36 -18.61 -6.84
N LEU A 189 14.12 -18.08 -6.80
CA LEU A 189 12.93 -18.86 -6.44
C LEU A 189 12.77 -20.08 -7.36
N MET A 190 12.87 -19.88 -8.67
CA MET A 190 12.70 -20.96 -9.65
C MET A 190 13.79 -22.04 -9.53
N LYS A 191 15.04 -21.62 -9.27
CA LYS A 191 16.17 -22.52 -9.08
C LYS A 191 16.07 -23.35 -7.81
N ASN A 192 15.60 -22.73 -6.72
CA ASN A 192 15.46 -23.39 -5.41
C ASN A 192 14.19 -24.24 -5.32
N CYS A 193 13.14 -23.89 -6.05
CA CYS A 193 11.85 -24.57 -6.02
C CYS A 193 11.35 -24.97 -7.43
N PRO A 194 12.11 -25.75 -8.22
CA PRO A 194 11.71 -26.10 -9.58
C PRO A 194 10.46 -27.00 -9.61
N MET A 195 10.24 -27.79 -8.56
CA MET A 195 9.09 -28.67 -8.38
C MET A 195 8.53 -28.47 -6.98
N VAL A 196 7.26 -28.13 -6.87
CA VAL A 196 6.58 -27.83 -5.60
C VAL A 196 5.65 -28.97 -5.22
N GLU A 197 5.68 -29.36 -3.95
CA GLU A 197 4.64 -30.20 -3.34
C GLU A 197 3.44 -29.33 -3.02
N VAL A 198 2.45 -29.33 -3.92
CA VAL A 198 1.23 -28.53 -3.75
C VAL A 198 0.42 -29.10 -2.58
N ARG A 199 0.12 -28.26 -1.59
CA ARG A 199 -0.56 -28.64 -0.36
C ARG A 199 -2.02 -28.19 -0.36
N GLU A 200 -2.85 -28.84 0.47
CA GLU A 200 -4.17 -28.30 0.79
C GLU A 200 -4.03 -26.99 1.58
N SER A 201 -5.01 -26.09 1.45
CA SER A 201 -4.98 -24.81 2.16
C SER A 201 -5.09 -25.00 3.68
N PHE A 202 -4.65 -23.99 4.43
CA PHE A 202 -4.85 -23.99 5.89
C PHE A 202 -6.33 -24.09 6.26
N TYR A 203 -7.22 -23.44 5.50
CA TYR A 203 -8.66 -23.50 5.73
C TYR A 203 -9.18 -24.93 5.56
N ASP A 204 -8.83 -25.62 4.47
CA ASP A 204 -9.27 -27.01 4.24
C ASP A 204 -8.73 -27.95 5.31
N PHE A 205 -7.46 -27.76 5.71
CA PHE A 205 -6.86 -28.48 6.83
C PHE A 205 -7.61 -28.23 8.14
N TYR A 206 -7.91 -26.97 8.44
CA TYR A 206 -8.64 -26.59 9.64
C TYR A 206 -10.04 -27.20 9.64
N GLU A 207 -10.82 -27.02 8.56
CA GLU A 207 -12.18 -27.53 8.45
C GLU A 207 -12.27 -29.03 8.63
N ARG A 208 -11.34 -29.80 8.02
CA ARG A 208 -11.34 -31.26 8.17
C ARG A 208 -10.82 -31.74 9.53
N THR A 209 -10.11 -30.89 10.29
CA THR A 209 -9.49 -31.29 11.56
C THR A 209 -10.05 -30.59 12.80
N LYS A 210 -10.88 -29.55 12.68
CA LYS A 210 -11.34 -28.71 13.79
C LYS A 210 -12.05 -29.48 14.91
N ASN A 211 -12.76 -30.55 14.55
CA ASN A 211 -13.50 -31.40 15.50
C ASN A 211 -12.69 -32.63 15.98
N LEU A 212 -11.44 -32.79 15.53
CA LEU A 212 -10.59 -33.90 15.95
C LEU A 212 -9.74 -33.50 17.17
N PRO A 213 -9.54 -34.42 18.14
CA PRO A 213 -8.59 -34.18 19.21
C PRO A 213 -7.18 -33.98 18.63
N GLN A 214 -6.34 -33.17 19.30
CA GLN A 214 -5.02 -32.78 18.78
C GLN A 214 -4.13 -33.98 18.39
N SER A 215 -4.21 -35.08 19.15
CA SER A 215 -3.48 -36.33 18.88
C SER A 215 -3.93 -37.05 17.59
N LYS A 216 -5.10 -36.71 17.05
CA LYS A 216 -5.66 -37.25 15.80
C LYS A 216 -5.64 -36.23 14.65
N LYS A 217 -5.21 -34.99 14.90
CA LYS A 217 -4.97 -34.05 13.80
C LYS A 217 -3.71 -34.54 13.06
N GLY A 218 -3.92 -35.09 11.86
CA GLY A 218 -2.81 -35.46 10.98
C GLY A 218 -2.04 -34.23 10.47
N SER A 219 -1.09 -34.44 9.55
CA SER A 219 -0.41 -33.34 8.86
C SER A 219 -1.25 -32.76 7.72
N VAL A 220 -0.87 -31.59 7.23
CA VAL A 220 -1.33 -31.03 5.95
C VAL A 220 -1.05 -32.04 4.83
N LYS A 221 -2.00 -32.23 3.92
CA LYS A 221 -1.91 -33.17 2.80
C LYS A 221 -1.20 -32.54 1.61
N THR A 222 -0.32 -33.31 0.96
CA THR A 222 0.16 -33.02 -0.38
C THR A 222 -0.88 -33.51 -1.40
N LEU A 223 -1.36 -32.60 -2.24
CA LEU A 223 -2.36 -32.86 -3.28
C LEU A 223 -1.71 -33.38 -4.56
N ARG A 224 -0.62 -32.75 -5.00
CA ARG A 224 0.13 -33.10 -6.21
C ARG A 224 1.57 -32.56 -6.13
N LYS A 225 2.43 -33.01 -7.04
CA LYS A 225 3.72 -32.37 -7.32
C LYS A 225 3.65 -31.72 -8.70
N ALA A 226 4.11 -30.48 -8.83
CA ALA A 226 4.09 -29.78 -10.11
C ALA A 226 5.21 -28.76 -10.24
N PRO A 227 5.65 -28.44 -11.48
CA PRO A 227 6.62 -27.37 -11.71
C PRO A 227 6.05 -26.04 -11.22
N ILE A 228 6.87 -25.22 -10.55
CA ILE A 228 6.43 -23.94 -9.96
C ILE A 228 5.69 -23.02 -10.96
N MET A 229 6.10 -23.03 -12.24
CA MET A 229 5.49 -22.23 -13.31
C MET A 229 4.10 -22.73 -13.75
N ASP A 230 3.71 -23.93 -13.34
CA ASP A 230 2.42 -24.54 -13.64
C ASP A 230 1.44 -24.46 -12.45
N LEU A 231 1.83 -23.75 -11.39
CA LEU A 231 0.98 -23.49 -10.23
C LEU A 231 0.10 -22.27 -10.48
N THR A 232 -1.05 -22.28 -9.82
CA THR A 232 -1.79 -21.05 -9.54
C THR A 232 -1.12 -20.25 -8.42
N LEU A 233 -1.36 -18.94 -8.33
CA LEU A 233 -0.80 -18.13 -7.25
C LEU A 233 -1.29 -18.58 -5.88
N LYS A 234 -2.56 -19.00 -5.79
CA LYS A 234 -3.11 -19.60 -4.57
C LYS A 234 -2.40 -20.89 -4.17
N GLU A 235 -2.15 -21.80 -5.13
CA GLU A 235 -1.39 -23.02 -4.83
C GLU A 235 0.04 -22.71 -4.36
N LEU A 236 0.65 -21.67 -4.93
CA LEU A 236 1.98 -21.21 -4.54
C LEU A 236 1.98 -20.71 -3.09
N THR A 237 1.07 -19.79 -2.73
CA THR A 237 0.99 -19.23 -1.36
C THR A 237 0.52 -20.23 -0.32
N ASP A 238 -0.34 -21.20 -0.67
CA ASP A 238 -0.74 -22.29 0.23
C ASP A 238 0.40 -23.29 0.50
N SER A 239 1.37 -23.38 -0.41
CA SER A 239 2.42 -24.41 -0.37
C SER A 239 3.80 -23.88 0.05
N ILE A 240 4.08 -22.60 -0.23
CA ILE A 240 5.33 -21.91 0.07
C ILE A 240 4.99 -20.66 0.89
N SER A 241 5.66 -20.49 2.03
CA SER A 241 5.56 -19.28 2.83
C SER A 241 6.47 -18.22 2.22
N PHE A 242 5.93 -17.01 2.07
CA PHE A 242 6.69 -15.82 1.71
C PHE A 242 6.59 -14.83 2.86
N ASP A 243 7.67 -14.08 3.10
CA ASP A 243 7.69 -13.01 4.10
C ASP A 243 7.02 -11.72 3.55
N SER A 244 6.74 -11.66 2.25
CA SER A 244 5.98 -10.60 1.56
C SER A 244 4.78 -11.16 0.80
N ASP A 245 3.74 -10.34 0.60
CA ASP A 245 2.62 -10.72 -0.27
C ASP A 245 3.06 -10.66 -1.76
N LEU A 246 2.66 -11.65 -2.56
CA LEU A 246 2.99 -11.72 -3.99
C LEU A 246 2.35 -10.57 -4.78
N PHE A 247 1.24 -9.99 -4.28
CA PHE A 247 0.49 -8.95 -4.97
C PHE A 247 0.90 -7.53 -4.61
N GLU A 248 1.97 -7.35 -3.82
CA GLU A 248 2.51 -6.04 -3.50
C GLU A 248 3.03 -5.33 -4.76
N LEU A 249 2.47 -4.16 -5.04
CA LEU A 249 2.98 -3.26 -6.06
C LEU A 249 4.30 -2.64 -5.63
N MET A 250 5.12 -2.32 -6.63
CA MET A 250 6.33 -1.55 -6.44
C MET A 250 6.00 -0.11 -6.02
N GLU A 251 6.60 0.36 -4.93
CA GLU A 251 6.37 1.70 -4.41
C GLU A 251 7.04 2.80 -5.24
N LYS A 252 8.00 2.47 -6.12
CA LYS A 252 8.57 3.39 -7.11
C LYS A 252 7.61 3.80 -8.21
N LEU A 253 6.48 3.10 -8.38
CA LEU A 253 5.53 3.39 -9.46
C LEU A 253 4.83 4.73 -9.23
N GLU A 254 4.74 5.53 -10.29
CA GLU A 254 3.97 6.78 -10.28
C GLU A 254 2.47 6.47 -10.19
N VAL A 255 1.77 7.17 -9.28
CA VAL A 255 0.34 6.95 -9.04
C VAL A 255 -0.47 7.15 -10.33
N ARG A 256 -0.13 8.17 -11.13
CA ARG A 256 -0.80 8.46 -12.40
C ARG A 256 -0.68 7.34 -13.42
N GLN A 257 0.48 6.69 -13.47
CA GLN A 257 0.77 5.65 -14.46
C GLN A 257 0.01 4.37 -14.17
N ILE A 258 -0.28 4.08 -12.89
CA ILE A 258 -1.00 2.87 -12.50
C ILE A 258 -2.50 3.08 -12.36
N LEU A 259 -2.95 4.28 -11.96
CA LEU A 259 -4.33 4.57 -11.57
C LEU A 259 -5.05 5.48 -12.57
N GLY A 260 -5.97 4.87 -13.31
CA GLY A 260 -6.86 5.52 -14.26
C GLY A 260 -8.11 6.11 -13.61
N THR A 261 -8.77 7.00 -14.33
CA THR A 261 -10.11 7.49 -14.00
C THR A 261 -11.18 6.52 -14.50
N SER A 262 -12.40 6.60 -13.94
CA SER A 262 -13.57 5.88 -14.47
C SER A 262 -13.77 6.19 -15.96
N GLY A 263 -13.50 5.21 -16.83
CA GLY A 263 -13.53 5.35 -18.28
C GLY A 263 -12.17 5.24 -18.99
N SER A 264 -11.06 5.18 -18.25
CA SER A 264 -9.73 4.92 -18.82
C SER A 264 -9.68 3.53 -19.44
N SER A 265 -8.98 3.41 -20.58
CA SER A 265 -8.57 2.10 -21.08
C SER A 265 -7.46 1.56 -20.17
N LEU A 266 -7.59 0.32 -19.72
CA LEU A 266 -6.63 -0.31 -18.83
C LEU A 266 -5.65 -1.18 -19.63
N ALA A 267 -4.38 -1.17 -19.23
CA ALA A 267 -3.36 -2.03 -19.80
C ALA A 267 -3.74 -3.50 -19.66
N ALA A 268 -3.66 -4.25 -20.75
CA ALA A 268 -3.70 -5.71 -20.72
C ALA A 268 -2.31 -6.27 -20.36
N TYR A 269 -2.26 -7.53 -19.94
CA TYR A 269 -1.00 -8.25 -19.68
C TYR A 269 0.03 -8.07 -20.81
N LYS A 270 -0.41 -8.22 -22.06
CA LYS A 270 0.45 -8.10 -23.25
C LYS A 270 1.07 -6.72 -23.41
N ASP A 271 0.40 -5.66 -22.96
CA ASP A 271 0.89 -4.30 -23.08
C ASP A 271 2.04 -4.05 -22.09
N LEU A 272 2.02 -4.75 -20.96
CA LEU A 272 3.05 -4.65 -19.92
C LEU A 272 4.32 -5.44 -20.27
N VAL A 273 4.18 -6.61 -20.90
CA VAL A 273 5.31 -7.51 -21.16
C VAL A 273 5.98 -7.34 -22.54
N ASN A 274 5.32 -6.72 -23.54
CA ASN A 274 5.83 -6.66 -24.92
C ASN A 274 6.54 -5.35 -25.31
N GLY A 275 7.18 -4.64 -24.38
CA GLY A 275 7.91 -3.40 -24.69
C GLY A 275 9.23 -3.29 -23.91
N GLU A 276 10.37 -3.47 -24.59
CA GLU A 276 11.71 -3.32 -24.00
C GLU A 276 11.92 -1.95 -23.33
N VAL A 277 11.27 -0.90 -23.84
CA VAL A 277 11.33 0.46 -23.27
C VAL A 277 10.59 0.52 -21.94
N ASN A 278 9.43 -0.15 -21.79
CA ASN A 278 8.61 -0.10 -20.57
C ASN A 278 9.31 -0.79 -19.39
N ILE A 279 10.03 -1.87 -19.68
CA ILE A 279 10.69 -2.73 -18.70
C ILE A 279 11.79 -2.00 -17.92
N HIS A 280 12.63 -1.22 -18.61
CA HIS A 280 13.75 -0.51 -17.98
C HIS A 280 13.45 0.96 -17.63
N SER A 281 12.50 1.61 -18.34
CA SER A 281 12.12 3.00 -18.02
C SER A 281 11.10 3.11 -16.89
N GLY A 282 10.38 2.02 -16.56
CA GLY A 282 9.30 2.02 -15.58
C GLY A 282 8.01 2.70 -16.07
N VAL A 283 7.97 3.17 -17.32
CA VAL A 283 6.80 3.86 -17.88
C VAL A 283 5.78 2.83 -18.37
N LEU A 284 4.56 2.91 -17.82
CA LEU A 284 3.45 2.06 -18.23
C LEU A 284 2.65 2.70 -19.38
N PRO A 285 2.25 1.92 -20.42
CA PRO A 285 1.56 2.47 -21.60
C PRO A 285 0.14 2.95 -21.31
N ASN A 286 -0.53 2.30 -20.35
CA ASN A 286 -1.86 2.66 -19.86
C ASN A 286 -1.94 2.35 -18.36
N PRO A 287 -2.86 2.98 -17.62
CA PRO A 287 -3.17 2.59 -16.25
C PRO A 287 -3.51 1.11 -16.12
N VAL A 288 -3.12 0.50 -15.02
CA VAL A 288 -3.39 -0.92 -14.76
C VAL A 288 -4.68 -1.14 -14.00
N THR A 289 -5.20 -0.12 -13.32
CA THR A 289 -6.46 -0.18 -12.56
C THR A 289 -7.18 1.16 -12.50
N ASN A 290 -8.45 1.16 -12.11
CA ASN A 290 -9.21 2.36 -11.72
C ASN A 290 -9.41 2.46 -10.19
N LYS A 291 -8.94 1.47 -9.43
CA LYS A 291 -9.03 1.43 -7.97
C LYS A 291 -7.80 0.74 -7.41
N LEU A 292 -7.04 1.47 -6.60
CA LEU A 292 -5.92 0.94 -5.86
C LEU A 292 -6.34 0.65 -4.42
N VAL A 293 -5.80 -0.41 -3.83
CA VAL A 293 -6.01 -0.76 -2.42
C VAL A 293 -4.71 -0.51 -1.68
N TYR A 294 -4.78 0.30 -0.63
CA TYR A 294 -3.67 0.49 0.30
C TYR A 294 -4.02 -0.18 1.62
N LYS A 295 -3.16 -1.08 2.08
CA LYS A 295 -3.29 -1.75 3.38
C LYS A 295 -2.19 -1.28 4.33
N TYR A 296 -2.55 -1.09 5.59
CA TYR A 296 -1.63 -0.66 6.62
C TYR A 296 -1.96 -1.31 7.96
N ASP A 297 -0.91 -1.68 8.69
CA ASP A 297 -1.00 -2.48 9.91
C ASP A 297 -1.75 -3.78 9.66
N PHE A 298 -1.02 -4.85 9.34
CA PHE A 298 -1.63 -6.15 9.05
C PHE A 298 -2.28 -6.82 10.27
N GLY A 299 -2.09 -6.26 11.47
CA GLY A 299 -2.82 -6.65 12.68
C GLY A 299 -4.19 -5.97 12.76
N ASP A 300 -4.22 -4.64 12.68
CA ASP A 300 -5.46 -3.83 12.73
C ASP A 300 -6.26 -3.85 11.41
N ASN A 301 -5.58 -4.18 10.31
CA ASN A 301 -6.08 -4.29 8.94
C ASN A 301 -6.78 -3.01 8.45
N TRP A 302 -6.08 -1.87 8.46
CA TRP A 302 -6.59 -0.65 7.86
C TRP A 302 -6.55 -0.74 6.34
N VAL A 303 -7.69 -0.53 5.69
CA VAL A 303 -7.83 -0.60 4.23
C VAL A 303 -8.32 0.74 3.68
N VAL A 304 -7.52 1.36 2.83
CA VAL A 304 -7.87 2.59 2.11
C VAL A 304 -8.06 2.26 0.62
N GLU A 305 -9.26 2.48 0.11
CA GLU A 305 -9.49 2.46 -1.33
C GLU A 305 -9.11 3.81 -1.93
N ILE A 306 -8.33 3.79 -3.00
CA ILE A 306 -7.82 4.98 -3.67
C ILE A 306 -8.32 4.98 -5.11
N THR A 307 -9.02 6.04 -5.51
CA THR A 307 -9.55 6.21 -6.86
C THR A 307 -9.17 7.56 -7.41
N ARG A 308 -8.97 7.64 -8.73
CA ARG A 308 -8.67 8.90 -9.41
C ARG A 308 -9.95 9.50 -10.01
N LEU A 309 -10.22 10.75 -9.65
CA LEU A 309 -11.35 11.49 -10.19
C LEU A 309 -10.91 12.20 -11.48
N SER A 310 -11.73 12.10 -12.53
CA SER A 310 -11.49 12.83 -13.79
C SER A 310 -11.75 14.33 -13.66
N ASP A 311 -12.68 14.66 -12.76
CA ASP A 311 -13.26 15.97 -12.47
C ASP A 311 -12.57 16.84 -11.40
N MET A 312 -11.51 17.61 -11.71
CA MET A 312 -10.86 18.49 -10.70
C MET A 312 -11.83 19.49 -10.06
N ASN A 313 -12.84 19.96 -10.80
CA ASN A 313 -13.81 20.95 -10.32
C ASN A 313 -15.10 20.33 -9.77
N THR A 314 -15.14 19.01 -9.54
CA THR A 314 -16.36 18.34 -9.05
C THR A 314 -16.86 18.93 -7.73
N PHE A 315 -15.96 19.24 -6.80
CA PHE A 315 -16.32 19.79 -5.49
C PHE A 315 -16.76 21.26 -5.57
N VAL A 316 -16.22 22.02 -6.52
CA VAL A 316 -16.68 23.39 -6.79
C VAL A 316 -18.12 23.37 -7.31
N ARG A 317 -18.42 22.52 -8.30
CA ARG A 317 -19.78 22.42 -8.85
C ARG A 317 -20.81 21.89 -7.87
N GLN A 318 -20.38 21.05 -6.92
CA GLN A 318 -21.22 20.58 -5.82
C GLN A 318 -21.41 21.64 -4.71
N GLY A 319 -20.70 22.78 -4.78
CA GLY A 319 -20.75 23.83 -3.75
C GLY A 319 -20.08 23.43 -2.44
N VAL A 320 -19.22 22.41 -2.45
CA VAL A 320 -18.50 21.89 -1.27
C VAL A 320 -17.29 22.77 -0.95
N VAL A 321 -16.64 23.30 -1.99
CA VAL A 321 -15.55 24.27 -1.90
C VAL A 321 -15.76 25.40 -2.89
N ASP A 322 -15.17 26.57 -2.63
CA ASP A 322 -15.16 27.67 -3.60
C ASP A 322 -14.04 27.50 -4.64
N GLN A 323 -14.17 28.24 -5.75
CA GLN A 323 -13.18 28.21 -6.83
C GLN A 323 -11.82 28.78 -6.39
N GLU A 324 -11.83 29.80 -5.51
CA GLU A 324 -10.61 30.45 -5.01
C GLU A 324 -9.71 29.45 -4.27
N TRP A 325 -10.28 28.63 -3.39
CA TRP A 325 -9.56 27.58 -2.69
C TRP A 325 -9.06 26.48 -3.64
N MET A 326 -9.84 26.11 -4.65
CA MET A 326 -9.41 25.09 -5.62
C MET A 326 -8.20 25.59 -6.43
N ASP A 327 -8.23 26.85 -6.88
CA ASP A 327 -7.14 27.47 -7.61
C ASP A 327 -5.89 27.62 -6.71
N GLU A 328 -6.05 28.01 -5.44
CA GLU A 328 -4.95 28.04 -4.45
C GLU A 328 -4.36 26.64 -4.23
N ALA A 329 -5.20 25.61 -4.10
CA ALA A 329 -4.76 24.24 -3.89
C ALA A 329 -3.94 23.72 -5.07
N VAL A 330 -4.40 23.94 -6.30
CA VAL A 330 -3.64 23.61 -7.51
C VAL A 330 -2.31 24.36 -7.55
N GLY A 331 -2.32 25.68 -7.30
CA GLY A 331 -1.12 26.50 -7.24
C GLY A 331 -0.11 26.01 -6.20
N ILE A 332 -0.55 25.59 -5.00
CA ILE A 332 0.33 24.99 -3.98
C ILE A 332 0.97 23.71 -4.51
N VAL A 333 0.22 22.86 -5.18
CA VAL A 333 0.73 21.58 -5.71
C VAL A 333 1.78 21.83 -6.79
N GLU A 334 1.51 22.75 -7.72
CA GLU A 334 2.43 23.09 -8.81
C GLU A 334 3.67 23.85 -8.33
N GLU A 335 3.53 24.85 -7.46
CA GLU A 335 4.63 25.71 -7.04
C GLU A 335 5.48 25.13 -5.90
N LYS A 336 4.84 24.42 -4.96
CA LYS A 336 5.52 23.88 -3.76
C LYS A 336 5.74 22.38 -3.83
N TYR A 337 5.30 21.73 -4.90
CA TYR A 337 5.47 20.30 -5.15
C TYR A 337 5.02 19.44 -3.96
N LYS A 338 3.84 19.78 -3.47
CA LYS A 338 3.31 19.23 -2.22
C LYS A 338 1.81 18.96 -2.37
N PRO A 339 1.31 17.81 -1.91
CA PRO A 339 -0.10 17.48 -1.97
C PRO A 339 -0.96 18.38 -1.05
N VAL A 340 -2.21 18.56 -1.45
CA VAL A 340 -3.20 19.38 -0.74
C VAL A 340 -4.50 18.62 -0.56
N CYS A 341 -5.06 18.66 0.65
CA CYS A 341 -6.39 18.12 0.93
C CYS A 341 -7.44 19.17 0.56
N VAL A 342 -8.34 18.83 -0.37
CA VAL A 342 -9.36 19.75 -0.87
C VAL A 342 -10.75 19.43 -0.32
N HIS A 343 -10.99 18.21 0.14
CA HIS A 343 -12.22 17.85 0.82
C HIS A 343 -11.99 16.70 1.81
N LYS A 344 -12.82 16.64 2.86
CA LYS A 344 -12.74 15.58 3.87
C LYS A 344 -14.10 15.30 4.51
N MET A 345 -14.30 14.03 4.86
CA MET A 345 -15.33 13.57 5.80
C MET A 345 -14.67 12.67 6.83
N GLY A 346 -15.01 12.84 8.10
CA GLY A 346 -14.40 12.08 9.20
C GLY A 346 -13.22 12.78 9.87
N GLY A 347 -13.00 12.45 11.15
CA GLY A 347 -11.84 12.86 11.95
C GLY A 347 -10.57 12.04 11.66
N TYR A 348 -9.50 12.29 12.42
CA TYR A 348 -8.35 11.38 12.45
C TYR A 348 -8.69 10.11 13.22
N VAL A 349 -8.08 9.01 12.81
CA VAL A 349 -8.01 7.74 13.53
C VAL A 349 -6.64 7.63 14.21
N MET A 350 -6.27 6.45 14.71
CA MET A 350 -4.96 6.18 15.31
C MET A 350 -4.55 4.74 15.06
N ASP A 351 -3.25 4.49 15.12
CA ASP A 351 -2.65 3.14 15.03
C ASP A 351 -2.88 2.38 16.34
N ASP A 352 -2.73 1.05 16.29
CA ASP A 352 -2.76 0.16 17.46
C ASP A 352 -4.04 0.28 18.31
N VAL A 353 -5.19 0.42 17.66
CA VAL A 353 -6.49 0.50 18.34
C VAL A 353 -7.40 -0.69 18.03
N GLY A 354 -6.96 -1.65 17.19
CA GLY A 354 -7.77 -2.79 16.78
C GLY A 354 -8.64 -2.48 15.55
N GLY A 355 -8.12 -1.69 14.62
CA GLY A 355 -8.79 -1.33 13.37
C GLY A 355 -10.03 -0.46 13.59
N MET A 356 -10.92 -0.39 12.59
CA MET A 356 -12.12 0.46 12.65
C MET A 356 -13.09 0.06 13.77
N ARG A 357 -13.23 -1.23 14.07
CA ARG A 357 -14.07 -1.69 15.17
C ARG A 357 -13.49 -1.27 16.53
N GLY A 358 -12.20 -1.50 16.75
CA GLY A 358 -11.55 -1.08 17.98
C GLY A 358 -11.53 0.45 18.14
N TYR A 359 -11.38 1.20 17.05
CA TYR A 359 -11.55 2.66 17.07
C TYR A 359 -12.98 3.07 17.45
N THR A 360 -13.98 2.33 16.99
CA THR A 360 -15.38 2.56 17.38
C THR A 360 -15.59 2.31 18.87
N ASP A 361 -15.04 1.22 19.41
CA ASP A 361 -15.09 0.93 20.85
C ASP A 361 -14.37 2.01 21.69
N PHE A 362 -13.24 2.51 21.19
CA PHE A 362 -12.57 3.67 21.76
C PHE A 362 -13.49 4.90 21.80
N LEU A 363 -14.20 5.23 20.71
CA LEU A 363 -15.15 6.34 20.69
C LEU A 363 -16.29 6.14 21.70
N ARG A 364 -16.80 4.91 21.85
CA ARG A 364 -17.80 4.59 22.88
C ARG A 364 -17.23 4.85 24.28
N GLY A 365 -16.00 4.42 24.55
CA GLY A 365 -15.32 4.68 25.82
C GLY A 365 -15.13 6.18 26.10
N VAL A 366 -14.80 6.98 25.07
CA VAL A 366 -14.57 8.43 25.25
C VAL A 366 -15.88 9.22 25.44
N TYR A 367 -16.96 8.82 24.75
CA TYR A 367 -18.18 9.64 24.64
C TYR A 367 -19.42 9.07 25.32
N LEU A 368 -19.54 7.74 25.45
CA LEU A 368 -20.76 7.08 25.92
C LEU A 368 -20.57 6.41 27.29
N HIS A 369 -19.51 5.64 27.46
CA HIS A 369 -19.29 4.80 28.63
C HIS A 369 -18.22 5.36 29.58
N GLY A 370 -18.24 4.91 30.82
CA GLY A 370 -17.24 5.26 31.82
C GLY A 370 -17.52 6.56 32.59
N ASP A 371 -16.89 6.66 33.75
CA ASP A 371 -16.91 7.88 34.55
C ASP A 371 -15.97 8.96 33.97
N LYS A 372 -15.89 10.10 34.65
CA LYS A 372 -15.09 11.23 34.17
C LYS A 372 -13.59 10.90 34.14
N GLU A 373 -13.09 10.15 35.11
CA GLU A 373 -11.68 9.81 35.27
C GLU A 373 -11.25 8.81 34.19
N GLU A 374 -12.05 7.76 33.97
CA GLU A 374 -11.81 6.78 32.90
C GLU A 374 -11.79 7.45 31.51
N LYS A 375 -12.71 8.38 31.26
CA LYS A 375 -12.77 9.15 30.01
C LYS A 375 -11.57 10.09 29.82
N GLU A 376 -11.04 10.66 30.90
CA GLU A 376 -9.86 11.51 30.85
C GLU A 376 -8.61 10.68 30.57
N ALA A 377 -8.41 9.56 31.30
CA ALA A 377 -7.32 8.63 31.07
C ALA A 377 -7.29 8.08 29.62
N LEU A 378 -8.45 7.72 29.07
CA LEU A 378 -8.55 7.22 27.70
C LEU A 378 -8.20 8.29 26.66
N ARG A 379 -8.56 9.55 26.91
CA ARG A 379 -8.16 10.68 26.05
C ARG A 379 -6.67 10.99 26.15
N GLU A 380 -6.08 10.87 27.34
CA GLU A 380 -4.64 11.06 27.54
C GLU A 380 -3.84 9.98 26.80
N TRP A 381 -4.23 8.71 26.94
CA TRP A 381 -3.63 7.60 26.19
C TRP A 381 -3.74 7.83 24.67
N ALA A 382 -4.93 8.13 24.16
CA ALA A 382 -5.13 8.41 22.73
C ALA A 382 -4.30 9.62 22.28
N GLY A 383 -4.22 10.66 23.11
CA GLY A 383 -3.36 11.81 22.87
C GLY A 383 -1.88 11.45 22.75
N SER A 384 -1.40 10.50 23.57
CA SER A 384 -0.02 10.00 23.46
C SER A 384 0.24 9.19 22.18
N MET A 385 -0.80 8.57 21.63
CA MET A 385 -0.78 7.86 20.34
C MET A 385 -0.95 8.80 19.13
N GLY A 386 -1.02 10.12 19.36
CA GLY A 386 -1.16 11.12 18.29
C GLY A 386 -2.60 11.47 17.90
N TRP A 387 -3.59 10.84 18.53
CA TRP A 387 -5.00 11.14 18.27
C TRP A 387 -5.38 12.55 18.74
N SER A 388 -6.26 13.20 18.00
CA SER A 388 -6.78 14.52 18.34
C SER A 388 -8.20 14.71 17.82
N SER A 389 -9.11 15.06 18.72
CA SER A 389 -10.48 15.47 18.40
C SER A 389 -10.59 16.86 17.79
N LYS A 390 -9.49 17.64 17.73
CA LYS A 390 -9.51 18.99 17.16
C LYS A 390 -9.79 18.96 15.66
N LYS A 391 -10.72 19.80 15.21
CA LYS A 391 -10.98 20.02 13.79
C LYS A 391 -9.79 20.72 13.15
N VAL A 392 -9.20 20.09 12.13
CA VAL A 392 -8.12 20.67 11.31
C VAL A 392 -8.70 21.24 10.02
N ALA A 393 -8.40 22.50 9.70
CA ALA A 393 -8.78 23.10 8.41
C ALA A 393 -8.08 22.38 7.25
N LEU A 394 -8.72 22.32 6.07
CA LEU A 394 -8.21 21.63 4.88
C LEU A 394 -6.75 22.00 4.55
N LYS A 395 -6.46 23.30 4.48
CA LYS A 395 -5.11 23.86 4.25
C LYS A 395 -4.01 23.45 5.23
N ASN A 396 -4.37 22.89 6.39
CA ASN A 396 -3.45 22.48 7.44
C ASN A 396 -3.34 20.95 7.59
N MET A 397 -4.04 20.18 6.73
CA MET A 397 -4.01 18.71 6.83
C MET A 397 -2.68 18.13 6.39
N LEU A 398 -2.09 18.67 5.32
CA LEU A 398 -0.81 18.29 4.75
C LEU A 398 0.17 19.44 4.87
#